data_AF-A0A433WYP6-F1
#
_entry.id   AF-A0A433WYP6-F1
#
_cell.length_a   1.000
_cell.length_b   1.000
_cell.length_c   1.000
_cell.angle_alpha   90.00
_cell.angle_beta   90.00
_cell.angle_gamma   90.00
#
_symmetry.space_group_name_H-M   'P 1'
#
loop_
_entity.id
_entity.type
_entity.pdbx_description
1 polymer ?
#
loop_
_entity_poly.entity_id
_entity_poly.type
_entity_poly.pdbx_seq_one_letter_code
_entity_poly.pdbx_strand_id
1 'polypeptide(L)' 'MSEHGEASETVLPQSRAIRLTAPHGFIESVHNKGVFHWPAGEVVTNPATVALLIERGASWEIMECQDH' A
#
# COMPACT_ATOMS: atom_id res chain seq x y z
N MET A 1 26.52 12.12 -20.73
CA MET A 1 27.17 11.52 -19.55
C MET A 1 26.11 11.40 -18.48
N SER A 2 26.09 10.23 -17.86
CA SER A 2 25.06 9.67 -16.99
C SER A 2 24.92 10.39 -15.64
N GLU A 3 23.88 9.97 -14.91
CA GLU A 3 23.70 10.04 -13.45
C GLU A 3 23.12 11.35 -12.90
N HIS A 4 21.83 11.33 -12.53
CA HIS A 4 21.31 11.05 -11.18
C HIS A 4 19.81 10.77 -11.38
N GLY A 5 19.28 9.61 -11.02
CA GLY A 5 19.04 9.25 -9.63
C GLY A 5 17.54 8.99 -9.54
N GLU A 6 17.20 7.73 -9.73
CA GLU A 6 15.89 7.13 -9.56
C GLU A 6 15.42 7.36 -8.10
N ALA A 7 14.94 8.55 -7.80
CA ALA A 7 14.02 8.74 -6.70
C ALA A 7 12.63 8.63 -7.31
N SER A 8 12.11 7.40 -7.35
CA SER A 8 10.66 7.22 -7.23
C SER A 8 10.27 7.83 -5.88
N GLU A 9 10.18 9.16 -5.84
CA GLU A 9 9.40 9.88 -4.86
C GLU A 9 8.01 9.29 -5.02
N THR A 10 7.76 8.32 -4.16
CA THR A 10 6.45 7.75 -3.96
C THR A 10 5.68 8.88 -3.31
N VAL A 11 5.24 9.84 -4.14
CA VAL A 11 4.27 10.88 -3.78
C VAL A 11 3.00 10.10 -3.53
N LEU A 12 2.89 9.52 -2.33
CA LEU A 12 1.76 8.74 -1.91
C LEU A 12 0.57 9.69 -1.99
N PRO A 13 -0.32 9.49 -2.96
CA PRO A 13 -1.53 10.25 -2.98
C PRO A 13 -2.35 9.66 -1.84
N GLN A 14 -2.39 10.37 -0.71
CA GLN A 14 -3.04 9.99 0.55
C GLN A 14 -4.54 9.69 0.39
N SER A 15 -5.07 9.71 -0.83
CA SER A 15 -6.46 9.53 -1.21
C SER A 15 -6.66 8.52 -2.36
N ARG A 16 -5.63 7.79 -2.84
CA ARG A 16 -5.84 6.77 -3.89
C ARG A 16 -5.96 5.38 -3.30
N ALA A 17 -6.85 4.59 -3.91
CA ALA A 17 -6.94 3.17 -3.67
C ALA A 17 -5.66 2.48 -4.17
N ILE A 18 -5.17 1.51 -3.42
CA ILE A 18 -4.12 0.61 -3.86
C ILE A 18 -4.68 -0.79 -4.04
N ARG A 19 -4.09 -1.56 -4.93
CA ARG A 19 -4.35 -2.99 -5.05
C ARG A 19 -3.12 -3.75 -4.63
N LEU A 20 -3.29 -4.77 -3.79
CA LEU A 20 -2.17 -5.62 -3.39
C LEU A 20 -1.79 -6.54 -4.55
N THR A 21 -0.50 -6.57 -4.90
CA THR A 21 0.02 -7.46 -5.95
C THR A 21 0.47 -8.81 -5.41
N ALA A 22 0.69 -8.90 -4.09
CA ALA A 22 1.03 -10.12 -3.36
C ALA A 22 0.20 -10.21 -2.07
N PRO A 23 -0.04 -11.41 -1.52
CA PRO A 23 -0.70 -11.54 -0.24
C PRO A 23 0.17 -10.89 0.85
N HIS A 24 -0.45 -10.09 1.70
CA HIS A 24 0.25 -9.42 2.79
C HIS A 24 -0.49 -9.65 4.10
N GLY A 25 0.26 -9.97 5.14
CA GLY A 25 -0.30 -10.15 6.47
C GLY A 25 0.74 -9.86 7.53
N PHE A 26 0.27 -9.28 8.63
CA PHE A 26 1.09 -9.04 9.80
C PHE A 26 0.23 -9.12 11.06
N ILE A 27 0.88 -9.33 12.19
CA ILE A 27 0.25 -9.38 13.50
C ILE A 27 0.45 -8.02 14.15
N GLU A 28 -0.64 -7.32 14.49
CA GLU A 28 -0.52 -6.04 15.20
C GLU A 28 -0.42 -6.28 16.71
N SER A 29 0.82 -6.46 17.17
CA SER A 29 1.11 -6.74 18.58
C SER A 29 0.90 -5.52 19.50
N VAL A 30 0.99 -4.29 18.97
CA VAL A 30 0.96 -3.06 19.76
C VAL A 30 -0.40 -2.77 20.39
N HIS A 31 -1.49 -3.09 19.67
CA HIS A 31 -2.86 -2.84 20.14
C HIS A 31 -3.69 -4.13 20.30
N ASN A 32 -3.08 -5.31 20.19
CA ASN A 32 -3.77 -6.61 20.25
C ASN A 32 -4.97 -6.69 19.29
N LYS A 33 -4.91 -6.00 18.14
CA LYS A 33 -6.03 -5.88 17.20
C LYS A 33 -6.25 -7.13 16.34
N GLY A 34 -5.39 -8.14 16.48
CA GLY A 34 -5.50 -9.41 15.79
C GLY A 34 -4.50 -9.58 14.64
N VAL A 35 -4.68 -10.68 13.92
CA VAL A 35 -3.91 -11.02 12.71
C VAL A 35 -4.60 -10.37 11.54
N PHE A 36 -3.90 -9.49 10.83
CA PHE A 36 -4.40 -8.94 9.58
C PHE A 36 -3.85 -9.74 8.41
N HIS A 37 -4.73 -10.08 7.48
CA HIS A 37 -4.38 -10.77 6.26
C HIS A 37 -5.19 -10.20 5.11
N TRP A 38 -4.50 -9.76 4.07
CA TRP A 38 -5.09 -9.33 2.81
C TRP A 38 -4.55 -10.21 1.68
N PRO A 39 -5.43 -10.82 0.87
CA PRO A 39 -5.00 -11.62 -0.26
C PRO A 39 -4.41 -10.75 -1.39
N ALA A 40 -3.66 -11.38 -2.29
CA ALA A 40 -3.29 -10.72 -3.54
C ALA A 40 -4.54 -10.34 -4.33
N GLY A 41 -4.50 -9.18 -4.97
CA GLY A 41 -5.58 -8.60 -5.75
C GLY A 41 -6.60 -7.80 -4.94
N GLU A 42 -6.49 -7.81 -3.60
CA GLU A 42 -7.36 -7.03 -2.71
C GLU A 42 -7.17 -5.53 -2.92
N VAL A 43 -8.28 -4.79 -2.95
CA VAL A 43 -8.28 -3.34 -3.19
C VAL A 43 -8.53 -2.61 -1.87
N VAL A 44 -7.55 -1.83 -1.44
CA VAL A 44 -7.58 -1.08 -0.21
C VAL A 44 -7.80 0.40 -0.52
N THR A 45 -8.95 0.91 -0.08
CA THR A 45 -9.35 2.31 -0.29
C THR A 45 -9.22 3.15 0.98
N ASN A 46 -9.11 2.52 2.15
CA ASN A 46 -8.96 3.23 3.42
C ASN A 46 -7.56 3.82 3.54
N PRO A 47 -7.39 5.15 3.56
CA PRO A 47 -6.09 5.79 3.54
C PRO A 47 -5.21 5.43 4.74
N ALA A 48 -5.80 5.18 5.91
CA ALA A 48 -5.04 4.73 7.08
C ALA A 48 -4.47 3.31 6.90
N THR A 49 -5.24 2.42 6.27
CA THR A 49 -4.79 1.06 5.94
C THR A 49 -3.77 1.08 4.81
N VAL A 50 -3.95 1.95 3.81
CA VAL A 50 -2.98 2.15 2.72
C VAL A 50 -1.62 2.57 3.30
N ALA A 51 -1.59 3.63 4.11
CA ALA A 51 -0.37 4.09 4.78
C ALA A 51 0.31 2.95 5.56
N LEU A 52 -0.46 2.21 6.35
CA LEU A 52 0.04 1.08 7.13
C LEU A 52 0.65 -0.02 6.25
N LEU A 53 0.01 -0.40 5.14
CA LEU A 53 0.52 -1.41 4.22
C LEU A 53 1.83 -0.97 3.56
N ILE A 54 1.93 0.32 3.21
CA ILE A 54 3.15 0.90 2.63
C ILE A 54 4.28 0.93 3.66
N GLU A 55 4.02 1.39 4.88
CA GLU A 55 4.99 1.41 5.99
C GLU A 55 5.50 -0.01 6.32
N ARG A 56 4.64 -1.03 6.14
CA ARG A 56 5.00 -2.44 6.34
C ARG A 56 5.62 -3.12 5.13
N GLY A 57 5.81 -2.41 4.02
CA GLY A 57 6.45 -2.94 2.82
C GLY A 57 5.60 -3.95 2.06
N ALA A 58 4.27 -3.82 2.11
CA ALA A 58 3.39 -4.61 1.26
C ALA A 58 3.70 -4.36 -0.23
N SER A 59 3.46 -5.36 -1.07
CA SER A 59 3.54 -5.20 -2.52
C SER A 59 2.20 -4.70 -3.05
N TRP A 60 2.20 -3.54 -3.68
CA TRP A 60 0.98 -2.88 -4.15
C TRP A 60 1.19 -2.12 -5.46
N GLU A 61 0.09 -1.84 -6.14
CA GLU A 61 -0.01 -1.00 -7.32
C GLU A 61 -1.08 0.09 -7.10
N ILE A 62 -0.90 1.27 -7.69
CA ILE A 62 -1.88 2.36 -7.61
C ILE A 62 -3.08 1.99 -8.49
N MET A 63 -4.28 2.00 -7.92
CA MET A 63 -5.50 1.97 -8.71
C MET A 63 -5.88 3.41 -9.05
N GLU A 64 -5.78 3.77 -10.32
CA GLU A 64 -6.40 5.00 -10.81
C GLU A 64 -7.91 4.79 -10.78
N CYS A 65 -8.58 5.35 -9.76
CA CYS A 65 -10.02 5.51 -9.82
C CYS A 65 -10.30 6.43 -11.01
N GLN A 66 -10.77 5.87 -12.12
CA GLN A 66 -11.35 6.66 -13.20
C GLN A 66 -12.60 7.32 -12.64
N ASP A 67 -12.46 8.56 -12.19
CA ASP A 67 -13.57 9.48 -12.00
C ASP A 67 -14.21 9.67 -13.38
N HIS A 68 -15.44 9.16 -13.56
CA HIS A 68 -16.21 9.28 -14.79
C HIS A 68 -17.48 10.10 -14.50
#